data_AF-A0A521UK74-F1
#
_entry.id   AF-A0A521UK74-F1
#
_cell.length_a   1.000
_cell.length_b   1.000
_cell.length_c   1.000
_cell.angle_alpha   90.00
_cell.angle_beta   90.00
_cell.angle_gamma   90.00
#
_symmetry.space_group_name_H-M   'P 1'
#
loop_
_entity.id
_entity.type
_entity.pdbx_description
1 polymer ?
#
loop_
_entity_poly.entity_id
_entity_poly.type
_entity_poly.pdbx_seq_one_letter_code
_entity_poly.pdbx_strand_id
1 'polypeptide(L)'
;MKKQLAFLIWIIPALCLCQDEGLRNYDYVYLGNIKSVKFHVEGLLLSMPIVNLHSNTALELSFDDLSPDYREYVYTFVHCDAGWQPSNLVESE
;
A
#
# COMPACT_ATOMS: atom_id res chain seq x y z
N MET A 1 28.76 4.74 45.18
CA MET A 1 29.09 3.83 44.06
C MET A 1 28.15 4.13 42.90
N LYS A 2 28.55 5.07 42.04
CA LYS A 2 27.71 5.75 41.02
C LYS A 2 28.01 5.25 39.60
N LYS A 3 28.13 3.92 39.40
CA LYS A 3 28.57 3.35 38.11
C LYS A 3 27.68 2.25 37.53
N GLN A 4 26.52 1.98 38.14
CA GLN A 4 25.65 0.87 37.74
C GLN A 4 24.36 1.30 37.02
N LEU A 5 24.13 2.61 36.81
CA LEU A 5 22.92 3.13 36.14
C LEU A 5 23.13 3.48 34.66
N ALA A 6 24.36 3.37 34.13
CA ALA A 6 24.69 3.74 32.76
C ALA A 6 24.38 2.64 31.72
N PHE A 7 24.22 1.39 32.14
CA PHE A 7 24.01 0.26 31.22
C PHE A 7 22.59 0.21 30.64
N LEU A 8 21.59 0.72 31.37
CA LEU A 8 20.20 0.75 30.92
C LEU A 8 19.94 1.79 29.80
N ILE A 9 20.80 2.80 29.70
CA ILE A 9 20.70 3.88 28.70
C ILE A 9 21.25 3.43 27.34
N TRP A 10 22.01 2.34 27.27
CA TRP A 10 22.62 1.84 26.04
C TRP A 10 21.78 0.79 25.30
N ILE A 11 20.69 0.31 25.90
CA ILE A 11 19.76 -0.66 25.29
C ILE A 11 18.60 0.03 24.55
N ILE A 12 18.31 1.29 24.90
CA ILE A 12 17.20 2.07 24.34
C ILE A 12 17.31 2.33 22.82
N PRO A 13 18.50 2.55 22.21
CA PRO A 13 18.57 2.81 20.76
C PRO A 13 18.31 1.56 19.89
N ALA A 14 18.45 0.35 20.44
CA ALA A 14 18.27 -0.90 19.69
C ALA A 14 16.79 -1.31 19.53
N LEU A 15 15.88 -0.66 20.28
CA LEU A 15 14.44 -0.85 20.15
C LEU A 15 13.77 0.17 19.23
N CYS A 16 14.54 1.13 18.68
CA CYS A 16 14.12 1.91 17.53
C CYS A 16 14.18 0.98 16.30
N LEU A 17 13.16 0.13 16.16
CA LEU A 17 12.82 -0.43 14.86
C LEU A 17 12.65 0.76 13.93
N CYS A 18 13.59 0.91 12.98
CA CYS A 18 13.44 1.78 11.85
C CYS A 18 12.05 1.49 11.26
N GLN A 19 11.19 2.51 11.25
CA GLN A 19 9.87 2.35 10.64
C GLN A 19 10.13 2.15 9.15
N ASP A 20 9.70 1.02 8.63
CA ASP A 20 9.66 0.79 7.20
C ASP A 20 8.69 1.82 6.61
N GLU A 21 9.24 2.86 5.98
CA GLU A 21 8.51 3.86 5.18
C GLU A 21 7.96 3.23 3.88
N GLY A 22 8.15 1.91 3.69
CA GLY A 22 7.93 1.15 2.48
C GLY A 22 6.48 1.07 2.03
N LEU A 23 6.24 1.59 0.83
CA LEU A 23 5.08 1.24 0.03
C LEU A 23 5.04 -0.27 -0.18
N ARG A 24 3.94 -0.88 0.24
CA ARG A 24 3.57 -2.28 0.07
C ARG A 24 2.86 -2.44 -1.27
N ASN A 25 3.35 -3.35 -2.12
CA ASN A 25 2.69 -3.72 -3.38
C ASN A 25 1.61 -4.80 -3.20
N TYR A 26 0.97 -4.83 -2.04
CA TYR A 26 -0.18 -5.67 -1.73
C TYR A 26 -1.27 -4.81 -1.08
N ASP A 27 -2.49 -5.34 -0.98
CA ASP A 27 -3.63 -4.59 -0.47
C ASP A 27 -3.35 -4.03 0.93
N TYR A 28 -3.28 -2.70 1.00
CA TYR A 28 -2.99 -1.96 2.21
C TYR A 28 -3.53 -0.53 2.12
N VAL A 29 -4.21 -0.10 3.18
CA VAL A 29 -4.76 1.26 3.29
C VAL A 29 -3.90 2.08 4.26
N TYR A 30 -3.20 3.09 3.72
CA TYR A 30 -2.29 3.95 4.52
C TYR A 30 -3.02 5.05 5.28
N LEU A 31 -4.08 5.60 4.69
CA LEU A 31 -4.81 6.73 5.24
C LEU A 31 -6.02 6.26 6.05
N GLY A 32 -6.07 6.63 7.33
CA GLY A 32 -7.11 6.19 8.25
C GLY A 32 -8.54 6.63 7.89
N ASN A 33 -8.67 7.73 7.14
CA ASN A 33 -9.95 8.25 6.63
C ASN A 33 -10.45 7.54 5.36
N ILE A 34 -9.59 6.79 4.67
CA ILE A 34 -10.00 5.99 3.52
C ILE A 34 -10.60 4.68 4.02
N LYS A 35 -11.82 4.38 3.57
CA LYS A 35 -12.61 3.21 3.97
C LYS A 35 -13.19 2.51 2.76
N SER A 36 -13.71 1.31 3.00
CA SER A 36 -14.47 0.54 2.00
C SER A 36 -13.75 0.33 0.67
N VAL A 37 -12.42 0.20 0.67
CA VAL A 37 -11.66 -0.03 -0.57
C VAL A 37 -12.14 -1.33 -1.22
N LYS A 38 -12.52 -1.24 -2.49
CA LYS A 38 -12.97 -2.36 -3.32
C LYS A 38 -12.26 -2.31 -4.66
N PHE A 39 -11.77 -3.46 -5.08
CA PHE A 39 -11.15 -3.63 -6.39
C PHE A 39 -11.62 -4.93 -7.03
N HIS A 40 -12.39 -4.83 -8.10
CA HIS A 40 -13.06 -5.97 -8.72
C HIS A 40 -13.32 -5.71 -10.22
N VAL A 41 -13.79 -6.73 -10.94
CA VAL A 41 -14.30 -6.56 -12.30
C VAL A 41 -15.56 -5.71 -12.28
N GLU A 42 -15.64 -4.73 -13.18
CA GLU A 42 -16.80 -3.82 -13.31
C GLU A 42 -18.12 -4.62 -13.39
N GLY A 43 -19.11 -4.21 -12.59
CA GLY A 43 -20.41 -4.89 -12.50
C GLY A 43 -20.42 -6.21 -11.72
N LEU A 44 -19.27 -6.72 -11.25
CA LEU A 44 -19.15 -7.98 -10.49
C LEU A 44 -18.46 -7.75 -9.13
N LEU A 45 -19.19 -7.16 -8.17
CA LEU A 45 -18.68 -6.70 -6.86
C LEU A 45 -17.90 -7.73 -6.02
N LEU A 46 -18.16 -9.02 -6.20
CA LEU A 46 -17.52 -10.11 -5.43
C LEU A 46 -16.39 -10.82 -6.19
N SER A 47 -16.06 -10.34 -7.39
CA SER A 47 -15.01 -10.93 -8.21
C SER A 47 -13.61 -10.56 -7.72
N MET A 48 -12.63 -11.40 -8.07
CA MET A 48 -11.22 -11.04 -7.96
C MET A 48 -10.85 -10.05 -9.07
N PRO A 49 -9.91 -9.12 -8.83
CA PRO A 49 -9.47 -8.15 -9.83
C PRO A 49 -8.50 -8.78 -10.86
N ILE A 50 -8.98 -9.77 -11.59
CA ILE A 50 -8.21 -10.50 -12.61
C ILE A 50 -8.94 -10.36 -13.94
N VAL A 51 -8.23 -9.88 -14.96
CA VAL A 51 -8.76 -9.71 -16.32
C VAL A 51 -7.82 -10.34 -17.34
N ASN A 52 -8.38 -10.74 -18.47
CA ASN A 52 -7.59 -11.16 -19.62
C ASN A 52 -7.07 -9.94 -20.38
N LEU A 53 -5.80 -9.98 -20.79
CA LEU A 53 -5.25 -8.99 -21.71
C LEU A 53 -6.05 -8.97 -23.02
N HIS A 54 -6.20 -7.78 -23.61
CA HIS A 54 -7.01 -7.52 -24.82
C HIS A 54 -8.51 -7.82 -24.69
N SER A 55 -9.02 -8.03 -23.48
CA SER A 55 -10.46 -8.09 -23.25
C SER A 55 -11.06 -6.69 -23.09
N ASN A 56 -12.38 -6.59 -23.26
CA ASN A 56 -13.14 -5.37 -22.94
C ASN A 56 -13.57 -5.33 -21.46
N THR A 57 -12.97 -6.17 -20.62
CA THR A 57 -13.30 -6.24 -19.20
C THR A 57 -12.51 -5.18 -18.44
N ALA A 58 -13.20 -4.27 -17.78
CA ALA A 58 -12.59 -3.25 -16.94
C ALA A 58 -12.53 -3.69 -15.46
N LEU A 59 -11.55 -3.16 -14.75
CA LEU A 59 -11.49 -3.21 -13.29
C LEU A 59 -11.98 -1.89 -12.71
N GLU A 60 -12.74 -1.95 -11.63
CA GLU A 60 -13.24 -0.80 -10.90
C GLU A 60 -12.58 -0.75 -9.52
N LEU A 61 -11.90 0.36 -9.23
CA LEU A 61 -11.39 0.70 -7.91
C LEU A 61 -12.29 1.77 -7.30
N SER A 62 -12.90 1.47 -6.16
CA SER A 62 -13.74 2.41 -5.42
C SER A 62 -13.36 2.43 -3.94
N PHE A 63 -13.54 3.58 -3.31
CA PHE A 63 -13.28 3.80 -1.89
C PHE A 63 -14.07 4.99 -1.38
N ASP A 64 -14.25 5.04 -0.06
CA ASP A 64 -14.85 6.17 0.64
C ASP A 64 -13.75 7.03 1.27
N ASP A 65 -13.77 8.34 1.04
CA ASP A 65 -13.00 9.31 1.81
C ASP A 65 -13.90 10.00 2.84
N LEU A 66 -13.66 9.72 4.12
CA LEU A 66 -14.44 10.30 5.23
C LEU A 66 -13.88 11.65 5.72
N SER A 67 -12.90 12.22 5.01
CA SER A 67 -12.38 13.57 5.26
C SER A 67 -13.46 14.62 4.97
N PRO A 68 -13.54 15.72 5.76
CA PRO A 68 -14.45 16.84 5.46
C PRO A 68 -13.97 17.67 4.26
N ASP A 69 -12.69 17.59 3.92
CA ASP A 69 -12.09 18.34 2.83
C ASP A 69 -12.22 17.60 1.50
N TYR A 70 -12.51 18.34 0.43
CA TYR A 70 -12.40 17.83 -0.94
C TYR A 70 -10.93 17.59 -1.31
N ARG A 71 -10.68 16.45 -1.95
CA ARG A 71 -9.34 16.05 -2.41
C ARG A 71 -9.43 15.52 -3.84
N GLU A 72 -8.43 15.87 -4.63
CA GLU A 72 -8.20 15.26 -5.94
C GLU A 72 -7.24 14.07 -5.75
N TYR A 73 -7.62 12.92 -6.28
CA TYR A 73 -6.83 11.69 -6.21
C TYR A 73 -6.27 11.37 -7.59
N VAL A 74 -4.97 11.09 -7.62
CA VAL A 74 -4.28 10.58 -8.82
C VAL A 74 -3.73 9.20 -8.50
N TYR A 75 -3.57 8.37 -9.52
CA TYR A 75 -3.08 7.00 -9.37
C TYR A 75 -1.98 6.71 -10.39
N THR A 76 -1.21 5.66 -10.13
CA THR A 76 -0.21 5.08 -11.03
C THR A 76 -0.39 3.58 -11.04
N PHE A 77 0.07 2.92 -12.11
CA PHE A 77 0.16 1.47 -12.18
C PHE A 77 1.61 1.06 -11.97
N VAL A 78 1.86 0.17 -11.02
CA VAL A 78 3.18 -0.41 -10.78
C VAL A 78 3.17 -1.86 -11.25
N HIS A 79 3.91 -2.14 -12.32
CA HIS A 79 4.10 -3.51 -12.78
C HIS A 79 5.05 -4.25 -11.82
N CYS A 80 4.60 -5.41 -11.32
CA CYS A 80 5.35 -6.24 -10.38
C CYS A 80 5.67 -7.62 -10.96
N ASP A 81 6.70 -8.27 -10.43
CA ASP A 81 6.97 -9.67 -10.68
C ASP A 81 6.06 -10.60 -9.84
N ALA A 82 6.25 -11.91 -10.00
CA ALA A 82 5.47 -12.92 -9.26
C ALA A 82 5.68 -12.87 -7.73
N GLY A 83 6.73 -12.21 -7.26
CA GLY A 83 7.02 -11.97 -5.84
C GLY A 83 6.49 -10.64 -5.32
N TRP A 84 5.67 -9.92 -6.10
CA TRP A 84 5.14 -8.59 -5.78
C TRP A 84 6.23 -7.54 -5.55
N GLN A 85 7.39 -7.71 -6.19
CA GLN A 85 8.42 -6.68 -6.25
C GLN A 85 8.26 -5.88 -7.54
N PRO A 86 8.45 -4.55 -7.54
CA PRO A 86 8.38 -3.77 -8.76
C PRO A 86 9.35 -4.33 -9.79
N SER A 87 8.86 -4.58 -11.00
CA SER A 87 9.71 -5.09 -12.07
C SER A 87 10.65 -4.01 -12.59
N ASN A 88 11.74 -4.41 -13.25
CA ASN A 88 12.67 -3.48 -13.91
C ASN A 88 12.19 -3.02 -15.30
N LEU A 89 10.91 -3.23 -15.65
CA LEU A 89 10.33 -2.74 -16.90
C LEU A 89 10.20 -1.21 -16.83
N VAL A 90 10.43 -0.55 -17.96
CA VAL A 90 10.19 0.89 -18.05
C VAL A 90 8.68 1.12 -18.18
N GLU A 91 8.13 2.17 -17.55
CA GLU A 91 6.67 2.45 -17.54
C GLU A 91 6.05 2.56 -18.96
N SER A 92 6.87 2.81 -19.98
CA SER A 92 6.46 2.89 -21.39
C SER A 92 6.43 1.55 -22.13
N GLU A 93 6.89 0.46 -21.53
CA GLU A 93 6.88 -0.90 -22.10
C GLU A 93 5.56 -1.62 -21.81
#